data_AF-A0AA97H6F0-F1
#
_entry.id   AF-A0AA97H6F0-F1
#
_cell.length_a   1.000
_cell.length_b   1.000
_cell.length_c   1.000
_cell.angle_alpha   90.00
_cell.angle_beta   90.00
_cell.angle_gamma   90.00
#
_symmetry.space_group_name_H-M   'P 1'
#
loop_
_entity.id
_entity.type
_entity.pdbx_description
1 polymer ?
#
loop_
_entity_poly.entity_id
_entity_poly.type
_entity_poly.pdbx_seq_one_letter_code
_entity_poly.pdbx_strand_id
1 'polypeptide(L)'
;MTGFVGVEDVVNSMILLMESRTKNERFILVAQNKTYKEILDAIALVLGAKRPVKKISSWQTNILWRVSSLFSIITRKEPLLSKYSARSAHQISKYSSEKIKQTQGFQFTEIDKVILKAGGHFLEDLKE
;
A
#
# COMPACT_ATOMS: atom_id res chain seq x y z
N MET A 1 -6.81 7.96 3.94
CA MET A 1 -7.39 6.83 3.16
C MET A 1 -6.76 6.86 1.79
N THR A 2 -6.38 5.71 1.25
CA THR A 2 -5.69 5.62 -0.04
C THR A 2 -6.05 4.31 -0.76
N GLY A 3 -5.59 4.15 -2.01
CA GLY A 3 -5.77 2.95 -2.80
C GLY A 3 -4.72 1.89 -2.51
N PHE A 4 -5.15 0.63 -2.46
CA PHE A 4 -4.31 -0.56 -2.33
C PHE A 4 -4.57 -1.53 -3.49
N VAL A 5 -3.54 -2.24 -3.91
CA VAL A 5 -3.58 -3.26 -4.97
C VAL A 5 -2.52 -4.32 -4.69
N GLY A 6 -2.79 -5.58 -5.04
CA GLY A 6 -1.79 -6.64 -4.96
C GLY A 6 -0.77 -6.56 -6.10
N VAL A 7 0.48 -6.93 -5.84
CA VAL A 7 1.54 -6.88 -6.86
C VAL A 7 1.25 -7.78 -8.06
N GLU A 8 0.65 -8.95 -7.82
CA GLU A 8 0.24 -9.88 -8.88
C GLU A 8 -0.82 -9.26 -9.80
N ASP A 9 -1.81 -8.56 -9.23
CA ASP A 9 -2.82 -7.86 -10.02
C ASP A 9 -2.18 -6.75 -10.88
N VAL A 10 -1.17 -6.04 -10.35
CA VAL A 10 -0.45 -5.02 -11.12
C VAL A 10 0.23 -5.67 -12.33
N VAL A 11 1.00 -6.74 -12.12
CA VAL A 11 1.69 -7.45 -13.21
C VAL A 11 0.70 -8.01 -14.23
N ASN A 12 -0.36 -8.68 -13.77
CA ASN A 12 -1.40 -9.22 -14.64
C ASN A 12 -2.09 -8.13 -15.47
N SER A 13 -2.37 -6.98 -14.87
CA SER A 13 -2.96 -5.85 -15.60
C SER A 13 -1.99 -5.25 -16.63
N MET A 14 -0.68 -5.23 -16.34
CA MET A 14 0.33 -4.77 -17.29
C MET A 14 0.42 -5.69 -18.51
N ILE A 15 0.46 -7.01 -18.28
CA ILE A 15 0.48 -8.01 -19.36
C ILE A 15 -0.79 -7.89 -20.20
N LEU A 16 -1.97 -7.86 -19.55
CA LEU A 16 -3.25 -7.73 -20.23
C LEU A 16 -3.33 -6.47 -21.10
N LEU A 17 -2.89 -5.32 -20.58
CA LEU A 17 -2.92 -4.06 -21.32
C LEU A 17 -1.92 -4.05 -22.49
N MET A 18 -0.76 -4.71 -22.33
CA MET A 18 0.24 -4.84 -23.39
C MET A 18 -0.26 -5.69 -24.56
N GLU A 19 -1.05 -6.74 -24.29
CA GLU A 19 -1.66 -7.61 -25.30
C GLU A 19 -2.95 -7.02 -25.89
N SER A 20 -3.50 -5.98 -25.27
CA SER A 20 -4.73 -5.34 -25.71
C SER A 20 -4.51 -4.41 -26.92
N ARG A 21 -5.62 -4.03 -27.59
CA ARG A 21 -5.61 -3.00 -28.63
C ARG A 21 -5.51 -1.57 -28.08
N THR A 22 -5.57 -1.40 -26.76
CA THR A 22 -5.61 -0.09 -26.13
C THR A 22 -4.23 0.58 -26.18
N LYS A 23 -4.18 1.81 -26.68
CA LYS A 23 -2.95 2.61 -26.79
C LYS A 23 -3.18 4.01 -26.25
N ASN A 24 -2.13 4.63 -25.70
CA ASN A 24 -2.15 6.01 -25.20
C ASN A 24 -3.19 6.29 -24.09
N GLU A 25 -3.55 5.27 -23.32
CA GLU A 25 -4.50 5.39 -22.22
C GLU A 25 -3.83 5.27 -20.86
N ARG A 26 -4.32 6.04 -19.89
CA ARG A 26 -3.91 5.91 -18.47
C ARG A 26 -4.96 5.12 -17.70
N PHE A 27 -4.50 4.21 -16.87
CA PHE A 27 -5.33 3.39 -15.98
C PHE A 27 -4.89 3.57 -14.53
N ILE A 28 -5.85 3.50 -13.62
CA ILE A 28 -5.60 3.46 -12.18
C ILE A 28 -5.84 2.03 -11.72
N LEU A 29 -4.83 1.45 -11.08
CA LEU A 29 -4.83 0.08 -10.60
C LEU A 29 -5.00 0.08 -9.09
N VAL A 30 -6.25 0.11 -8.64
CA VAL A 30 -6.61 0.08 -7.21
C VAL A 30 -7.72 -0.95 -7.01
N ALA A 31 -7.46 -1.98 -6.20
CA ALA A 31 -8.45 -2.97 -5.83
C ALA A 31 -9.48 -2.34 -4.87
N GLN A 32 -8.99 -1.73 -3.80
CA GLN A 32 -9.82 -1.17 -2.74
C GLN A 32 -9.22 0.12 -2.17
N ASN A 33 -10.08 1.06 -1.81
CA ASN A 33 -9.69 2.25 -1.05
C ASN A 33 -9.89 1.95 0.44
N LYS A 34 -8.80 1.80 1.20
CA LYS A 34 -8.83 1.50 2.64
C LYS A 34 -8.04 2.54 3.44
N THR A 35 -8.33 2.65 4.73
CA THR A 35 -7.53 3.44 5.66
C THR A 35 -6.28 2.66 6.07
N TYR A 36 -5.22 3.38 6.46
CA TYR A 36 -4.03 2.74 7.02
C TYR A 36 -4.34 1.93 8.28
N LYS A 37 -5.34 2.34 9.07
CA LYS A 37 -5.79 1.59 10.24
C LYS A 37 -6.31 0.20 9.83
N GLU A 38 -7.21 0.13 8.86
CA GLU A 38 -7.77 -1.15 8.39
C GLU A 38 -6.69 -2.08 7.86
N ILE A 39 -5.75 -1.56 7.07
CA ILE A 39 -4.64 -2.36 6.52
C ILE A 39 -3.70 -2.85 7.62
N LEU A 40 -3.28 -1.97 8.53
CA LEU A 40 -2.39 -2.34 9.63
C LEU A 40 -3.06 -3.31 10.63
N ASP A 41 -4.36 -3.16 10.87
CA ASP A 41 -5.13 -4.11 11.68
C ASP A 41 -5.19 -5.51 11.02
N ALA A 42 -5.43 -5.57 9.71
CA ALA A 42 -5.45 -6.82 8.95
C ALA A 42 -4.07 -7.50 8.92
N ILE A 43 -2.99 -6.73 8.71
CA ILE A 43 -1.62 -7.25 8.79
C ILE A 43 -1.32 -7.78 10.19
N ALA A 44 -1.64 -7.02 11.24
CA ALA A 44 -1.39 -7.44 12.61
C ALA A 44 -2.14 -8.73 12.97
N LEU A 45 -3.36 -8.91 12.46
CA LEU A 45 -4.12 -10.16 12.62
C LEU A 45 -3.39 -11.35 11.99
N VAL A 46 -2.94 -11.23 10.73
CA VAL A 46 -2.27 -12.32 10.01
C VAL A 46 -0.93 -12.68 10.66
N LEU A 47 -0.19 -11.68 11.13
CA LEU A 47 1.13 -11.88 11.74
C LEU A 47 1.07 -12.25 13.23
N GLY A 48 -0.13 -12.34 13.84
CA GLY A 48 -0.26 -12.54 15.30
C GLY A 48 0.33 -11.39 16.14
N ALA A 49 0.50 -10.22 15.54
CA ALA A 49 1.13 -9.06 16.18
C ALA A 49 0.10 -8.19 16.94
N LYS A 50 0.59 -7.33 17.83
CA LYS A 50 -0.28 -6.39 18.56
C LYS A 50 -0.86 -5.35 17.59
N ARG A 51 -2.20 -5.21 17.60
CA ARG A 51 -2.90 -4.23 16.78
C ARG A 51 -2.52 -2.78 17.10
N PRO A 52 -2.54 -1.88 16.10
CA PRO A 52 -2.31 -0.45 16.31
C PRO A 52 -3.44 0.20 17.13
N VAL A 53 -3.15 0.60 18.37
CA VAL A 53 -4.12 1.25 19.27
C VAL A 53 -3.97 2.77 19.38
N LYS A 54 -2.80 3.32 18.99
CA LYS A 54 -2.51 4.76 19.12
C LYS A 54 -2.60 5.44 17.76
N LYS A 55 -3.46 6.46 17.65
CA LYS A 55 -3.51 7.34 16.48
C LYS A 55 -2.41 8.40 16.58
N ILE A 56 -1.55 8.46 15.57
CA ILE A 56 -0.57 9.54 15.43
C ILE A 56 -1.23 10.72 14.71
N SER A 57 -1.06 11.91 15.25
CA SER A 57 -1.60 13.17 14.70
C SER A 57 -0.64 13.82 13.70
N SER A 58 -1.15 14.74 12.88
CA SER A 58 -0.37 15.40 11.82
C SER A 58 0.84 16.18 12.33
N TRP A 59 0.73 16.84 13.49
CA TRP A 59 1.87 17.57 14.05
C TRP A 59 2.97 16.61 14.53
N GLN A 60 2.59 15.44 15.07
CA GLN A 60 3.54 14.41 15.49
C GLN A 60 4.30 13.82 14.31
N THR A 61 3.60 13.42 13.24
CA THR A 61 4.27 12.89 12.03
C THR A 61 5.16 13.95 11.38
N ASN A 62 4.78 15.23 11.45
CA ASN A 62 5.60 16.34 11.00
C ASN A 62 6.93 16.46 11.76
N ILE A 63 6.94 16.27 13.07
CA ILE A 63 8.18 16.26 13.86
C ILE A 63 8.98 14.99 13.54
N LEU A 64 8.31 13.83 13.51
CA LEU A 64 8.96 12.53 13.33
C LEU A 64 9.72 12.41 12.00
N TRP A 65 9.17 12.89 10.88
CA TRP A 65 9.90 12.79 9.61
C TRP A 65 11.15 13.66 9.59
N ARG A 66 11.13 14.84 10.24
CA ARG A 66 12.31 15.72 10.34
C ARG A 66 13.41 15.06 11.18
N VAL A 67 13.03 14.48 12.32
CA VAL A 67 13.94 13.71 13.17
C VAL A 67 14.50 12.51 12.42
N SER A 68 13.66 11.75 11.71
CA SER A 68 14.09 10.62 10.89
C SER A 68 15.06 11.04 9.78
N SER A 69 14.83 12.19 9.14
CA SER A 69 15.74 12.73 8.11
C SER A 69 17.08 13.16 8.71
N LEU A 70 17.09 13.77 9.90
CA LEU A 70 18.34 14.14 10.59
C LEU A 70 19.17 12.89 10.94
N PHE A 71 18.53 11.86 11.50
CA PHE A 71 19.20 10.58 11.78
C PHE A 71 19.67 9.88 10.50
N SER A 72 18.90 9.96 9.42
CA SER A 72 19.28 9.42 8.11
C SER A 72 20.58 10.06 7.60
N ILE A 73 20.75 11.38 7.73
CA ILE A 73 21.98 12.07 7.34
C ILE A 73 23.18 11.57 8.16
N ILE A 74 23.02 11.40 9.47
CA ILE A 74 24.09 10.96 10.37
C ILE A 74 24.45 9.48 10.12
N THR A 75 23.45 8.63 9.95
CA THR A 75 23.62 7.16 9.82
C THR A 75 23.83 6.69 8.38
N ARG A 76 23.60 7.55 7.38
CA ARG A 76 23.51 7.23 5.95
C ARG A 76 22.51 6.12 5.61
N LYS A 77 21.56 5.83 6.51
CA LYS A 77 20.47 4.88 6.28
C LYS A 77 19.23 5.61 5.77
N GLU A 78 18.42 4.93 4.99
CA GLU A 78 17.12 5.44 4.55
C GLU A 78 16.25 5.83 5.77
N PRO A 79 15.55 6.98 5.74
CA PRO A 79 14.69 7.40 6.83
C PRO A 79 13.49 6.47 6.95
N LEU A 80 13.21 6.00 8.16
CA LEU A 80 12.02 5.20 8.46
C LEU A 80 10.72 5.93 8.11
N LEU A 81 10.69 7.25 8.24
CA LEU A 81 9.55 8.09 7.85
C LEU A 81 10.04 9.28 7.02
N SER A 82 9.64 9.32 5.75
CA SER A 82 9.89 10.45 4.86
C SER A 82 8.83 11.54 5.01
N LYS A 83 9.14 12.75 4.54
CA LYS A 83 8.17 13.87 4.44
C LYS A 83 6.92 13.48 3.63
N TYR A 84 7.11 12.71 2.55
CA TYR A 84 6.04 12.31 1.66
C TYR A 84 5.14 11.23 2.27
N SER A 85 5.73 10.23 2.94
CA SER A 85 4.95 9.20 3.65
C SER A 85 4.17 9.81 4.82
N ALA A 86 4.77 10.74 5.57
CA ALA A 86 4.08 11.47 6.65
C ALA A 86 2.88 12.28 6.12
N ARG A 87 3.05 12.98 5.00
CA ARG A 87 1.95 13.74 4.37
C ARG A 87 0.86 12.80 3.85
N SER A 88 1.23 11.74 3.14
CA SER A 88 0.29 10.77 2.57
C SER A 88 -0.54 10.06 3.64
N ALA A 89 0.07 9.74 4.79
CA ALA A 89 -0.60 9.09 5.92
C ALA A 89 -1.85 9.85 6.42
N HIS A 90 -1.87 11.18 6.29
CA HIS A 90 -2.98 12.03 6.71
C HIS A 90 -3.92 12.45 5.57
N GLN A 91 -3.55 12.19 4.32
CA GLN A 91 -4.36 12.56 3.17
C GLN A 91 -5.49 11.54 2.94
N ILE A 92 -6.62 12.03 2.43
CA ILE A 92 -7.71 11.19 1.90
C ILE A 92 -7.67 11.31 0.38
N SER A 93 -7.21 10.25 -0.26
CA SER A 93 -7.20 10.10 -1.71
C SER A 93 -8.09 8.92 -2.07
N LYS A 94 -9.13 9.16 -2.88
CA LYS A 94 -10.03 8.13 -3.41
C LYS A 94 -9.70 7.91 -4.88
N TYR A 95 -9.60 6.65 -5.27
CA TYR A 95 -9.25 6.23 -6.61
C TYR A 95 -10.36 5.39 -7.21
N SER A 96 -10.58 5.55 -8.52
CA SER A 96 -11.52 4.73 -9.28
C SER A 96 -10.75 3.91 -10.31
N SER A 97 -10.96 2.60 -10.27
CA SER A 97 -10.41 1.64 -11.24
C SER A 97 -11.48 1.19 -12.23
N GLU A 98 -12.57 1.94 -12.34
CA GLU A 98 -13.71 1.56 -13.17
C GLU A 98 -13.32 1.39 -14.64
N LYS A 99 -12.41 2.24 -15.13
CA LYS A 99 -11.94 2.21 -16.50
C LYS A 99 -11.37 0.85 -16.91
N ILE A 100 -10.45 0.28 -16.13
CA ILE A 100 -9.84 -1.02 -16.49
C ILE A 100 -10.83 -2.18 -16.31
N LYS A 101 -11.72 -2.09 -15.32
CA LYS A 101 -12.79 -3.09 -15.11
C LYS A 101 -13.73 -3.16 -16.31
N GLN A 102 -14.12 -2.00 -16.84
CA GLN A 102 -15.03 -1.92 -17.99
C GLN A 102 -14.35 -2.23 -19.31
N THR A 103 -13.14 -1.70 -19.56
CA THR A 103 -12.50 -1.86 -20.88
C THR A 103 -11.83 -3.21 -21.06
N GLN A 104 -11.31 -3.82 -19.97
CA GLN A 104 -10.55 -5.07 -20.04
C GLN A 104 -11.18 -6.21 -19.24
N GLY A 105 -12.33 -5.99 -18.59
CA GLY A 105 -12.95 -7.02 -17.73
C GLY A 105 -12.11 -7.39 -16.50
N PHE A 106 -11.13 -6.54 -16.13
CA PHE A 106 -10.14 -6.90 -15.12
C PHE A 106 -10.77 -7.00 -13.73
N GLN A 107 -10.50 -8.09 -13.01
CA GLN A 107 -10.95 -8.31 -11.65
C GLN A 107 -9.75 -8.28 -10.70
N PHE A 108 -9.83 -7.41 -9.69
CA PHE A 108 -8.79 -7.31 -8.68
C PHE A 108 -9.00 -8.34 -7.57
N THR A 109 -7.89 -8.79 -7.00
CA THR A 109 -7.87 -9.60 -5.80
C THR A 109 -8.22 -8.73 -4.58
N GLU A 110 -9.13 -9.21 -3.74
CA GLU A 110 -9.47 -8.56 -2.47
C GLU A 110 -8.22 -8.38 -1.59
N ILE A 111 -8.04 -7.19 -1.02
CA ILE A 111 -6.79 -6.84 -0.32
C ILE A 111 -6.54 -7.72 0.90
N ASP A 112 -7.59 -8.19 1.56
CA ASP A 112 -7.44 -9.07 2.72
C ASP A 112 -6.86 -10.45 2.31
N LYS A 113 -7.13 -10.93 1.09
CA LYS A 113 -6.49 -12.14 0.53
C LYS A 113 -5.03 -11.88 0.17
N VAL A 114 -4.72 -10.70 -0.37
CA VAL A 114 -3.33 -10.28 -0.66
C VAL A 114 -2.52 -10.23 0.63
N ILE A 115 -3.06 -9.63 1.69
CA ILE A 115 -2.42 -9.53 3.01
C ILE A 115 -2.20 -10.92 3.60
N LEU A 116 -3.20 -11.82 3.52
CA LEU A 116 -3.06 -13.19 4.01
C LEU A 116 -1.92 -13.93 3.32
N LYS A 117 -1.86 -13.85 1.98
CA LYS A 117 -0.80 -14.50 1.19
C LYS A 117 0.58 -13.92 1.52
N ALA A 118 0.73 -12.60 1.49
CA ALA A 118 2.01 -11.94 1.77
C ALA A 118 2.47 -12.17 3.22
N GLY A 119 1.55 -12.12 4.19
CA GLY A 119 1.86 -12.42 5.59
C GLY A 119 2.24 -13.88 5.80
N GLY A 120 1.64 -14.81 5.06
CA GLY A 120 2.04 -16.22 5.04
C GLY A 120 3.50 -16.40 4.63
N HIS A 121 3.89 -15.85 3.47
CA HIS A 121 5.28 -15.91 3.01
C HIS A 121 6.25 -15.31 4.02
N PHE A 122 5.92 -14.14 4.59
CA PHE A 122 6.77 -13.51 5.61
C PHE A 122 6.97 -14.40 6.86
N LEU A 123 5.94 -15.12 7.30
CA LEU A 123 6.05 -16.03 8.44
C LEU A 123 6.83 -17.32 8.12
N GLU A 124 6.87 -17.72 6.84
CA GLU A 124 7.71 -18.82 6.36
C GLU A 124 9.18 -18.41 6.33
N ASP A 125 9.49 -17.23 5.78
CA ASP A 125 10.85 -16.68 5.73
C ASP A 125 11.47 -16.48 7.13
N LEU A 126 10.65 -16.28 8.17
CA LEU A 126 11.12 -16.15 9.55
C LEU A 126 11.49 -17.48 10.23
N LYS A 127 11.10 -18.62 9.63
CA LYS A 127 11.42 -19.96 10.16
C LYS A 127 12.73 -20.51 9.58
N GLU A 128 13.19 -19.94 8.47
CA GLU A 128 14.49 -20.21 7.85
C GLU A 128 15.63 -19.47 8.57
#